data_AF-A0A1H3C5P5-F1
#
_entry.id   AF-A0A1H3C5P5-F1
#
_cell.length_a   1.000
_cell.length_b   1.000
_cell.length_c   1.000
_cell.angle_alpha   90.00
_cell.angle_beta   90.00
_cell.angle_gamma   90.00
#
_symmetry.space_group_name_H-M   'P 1'
#
loop_
_entity.id
_entity.type
_entity.pdbx_description
1 polymer ?
#
loop_
_entity_poly.entity_id
_entity_poly.type
_entity_poly.pdbx_seq_one_letter_code
_entity_poly.pdbx_strand_id
1 'polypeptide(L)'
;MSLPITARQMNALKALQREDPDLGELAIAIAQAFDATRVENPELAALILDKTCRRMAAREPGSQEAMIQHLATFGKLNCLTPTQVSDFTDRVRRHG
;
A
#
# COMPACT_ATOMS: atom_id res chain seq x y z
N MET A 1 -3.42 1.10 15.65
CA MET A 1 -4.75 1.39 15.04
C MET A 1 -4.57 1.35 13.53
N SER A 2 -5.50 0.75 12.77
CA SER A 2 -5.41 0.72 11.29
C SER A 2 -5.48 2.13 10.70
N LEU A 3 -5.02 2.30 9.45
CA LEU A 3 -5.24 3.56 8.72
C LEU A 3 -6.74 3.90 8.75
N PRO A 4 -7.12 5.17 9.01
CA PRO A 4 -8.50 5.61 8.82
C PRO A 4 -8.81 5.53 7.33
N ILE A 5 -9.38 4.40 6.90
CA ILE A 5 -9.83 4.23 5.51
C ILE A 5 -11.11 5.04 5.37
N THR A 6 -10.98 6.25 4.83
CA THR A 6 -12.12 7.08 4.47
C THR A 6 -12.95 6.38 3.40
N ALA A 7 -14.25 6.73 3.28
CA ALA A 7 -15.11 6.19 2.23
C ALA A 7 -14.53 6.39 0.81
N ARG A 8 -13.80 7.50 0.61
CA ARG A 8 -13.10 7.80 -0.64
C ARG A 8 -11.96 6.81 -0.91
N GLN A 9 -11.15 6.50 0.10
CA GLN A 9 -10.08 5.51 -0.01
C GLN A 9 -10.66 4.10 -0.22
N MET A 10 -11.73 3.74 0.46
CA MET A 10 -12.41 2.46 0.24
C MET A 10 -12.93 2.33 -1.20
N ASN A 11 -13.51 3.38 -1.76
CA ASN A 11 -13.97 3.38 -3.15
C ASN A 11 -12.80 3.30 -4.14
N ALA A 12 -11.67 3.94 -3.84
CA ALA A 12 -10.46 3.84 -4.63
C ALA A 12 -9.88 2.42 -4.61
N LEU A 13 -9.83 1.77 -3.45
CA LEU A 13 -9.41 0.38 -3.30
C LEU A 13 -10.33 -0.58 -4.07
N LYS A 14 -11.64 -0.36 -4.00
CA LYS A 14 -12.63 -1.16 -4.77
C LYS A 14 -12.50 -0.97 -6.28
N ALA A 15 -12.20 0.25 -6.74
CA ALA A 15 -11.97 0.51 -8.15
C ALA A 15 -10.70 -0.21 -8.63
N LEU A 16 -9.62 -0.10 -7.85
CA LEU A 16 -8.36 -0.80 -8.10
C LEU A 16 -8.57 -2.33 -8.15
N GLN A 17 -9.31 -2.90 -7.21
CA GLN A 17 -9.57 -4.34 -7.19
C GLN A 17 -10.37 -4.85 -8.41
N ARG A 18 -11.18 -4.00 -9.05
CA ARG A 18 -11.88 -4.36 -10.29
C ARG A 18 -10.96 -4.37 -11.49
N GLU A 19 -9.95 -3.52 -11.50
CA GLU A 19 -8.96 -3.41 -12.59
C GLU A 19 -7.83 -4.44 -12.42
N ASP A 20 -7.40 -4.66 -11.18
CA ASP A 20 -6.29 -5.52 -10.79
C ASP A 20 -6.59 -6.15 -9.41
N PRO A 21 -7.18 -7.36 -9.36
CA PRO A 21 -7.61 -7.99 -8.12
C PRO A 21 -6.48 -8.22 -7.12
N ASP A 22 -5.31 -8.66 -7.60
CA ASP A 22 -4.15 -8.98 -6.76
C ASP A 22 -3.59 -7.72 -6.09
N LEU A 23 -3.50 -6.63 -6.87
CA LEU A 23 -3.05 -5.34 -6.35
C LEU A 23 -4.08 -4.70 -5.42
N GLY A 24 -5.37 -4.84 -5.73
CA GLY A 24 -6.45 -4.41 -4.85
C GLY A 24 -6.40 -5.11 -3.49
N GLU A 25 -6.19 -6.43 -3.47
CA GLU A 25 -6.03 -7.20 -2.25
C GLU A 25 -4.78 -6.78 -1.46
N LEU A 26 -3.65 -6.58 -2.16
CA LEU A 26 -2.42 -6.08 -1.54
C LEU A 26 -2.64 -4.72 -0.87
N ALA A 27 -3.28 -3.79 -1.55
CA ALA A 27 -3.54 -2.45 -1.03
C ALA A 27 -4.45 -2.48 0.22
N ILE A 28 -5.48 -3.35 0.22
CA ILE A 28 -6.34 -3.58 1.39
C ILE A 28 -5.53 -4.18 2.55
N ALA A 29 -4.72 -5.20 2.29
CA ALA A 29 -3.92 -5.87 3.31
C ALA A 29 -2.93 -4.90 3.98
N ILE A 30 -2.25 -4.06 3.19
CA ILE A 30 -1.37 -3.00 3.72
C ILE A 30 -2.17 -2.04 4.61
N ALA A 31 -3.32 -1.55 4.13
CA ALA A 31 -4.11 -0.57 4.87
C ALA A 31 -4.62 -1.10 6.23
N GLN A 32 -4.98 -2.39 6.29
CA GLN A 32 -5.39 -3.06 7.52
C GLN A 32 -4.24 -3.27 8.49
N ALA A 33 -3.06 -3.64 7.97
CA ALA A 33 -1.85 -3.91 8.76
C ALA A 33 -1.17 -2.65 9.32
N PHE A 34 -1.38 -1.50 8.68
CA PHE A 34 -0.64 -0.27 8.95
C PHE A 34 -1.02 0.37 10.29
N ASP A 35 -0.04 0.58 11.17
CA ASP A 35 -0.22 1.30 12.44
C ASP A 35 -0.15 2.82 12.25
N ALA A 36 -1.31 3.44 12.09
CA ALA A 36 -1.45 4.86 11.80
C ALA A 36 -0.95 5.79 12.92
N THR A 37 -0.84 5.29 14.16
CA THR A 37 -0.39 6.10 15.30
C THR A 37 1.11 6.41 15.27
N ARG A 38 1.84 5.82 14.31
CA ARG A 38 3.30 5.96 14.18
C ARG A 38 3.72 7.09 13.24
N VAL A 39 2.76 7.75 12.59
CA VAL A 39 3.01 8.85 11.65
C VAL A 39 2.15 10.05 11.99
N GLU A 40 2.69 11.23 11.75
CA GLU A 40 1.98 12.50 11.96
C GLU A 40 0.81 12.68 10.98
N ASN A 41 0.94 12.13 9.75
CA ASN A 41 -0.07 12.27 8.70
C ASN A 41 -0.41 10.91 8.05
N PRO A 42 -1.33 10.14 8.65
CA PRO A 42 -1.85 8.89 8.08
C PRO A 42 -2.51 9.05 6.71
N GLU A 43 -3.12 10.19 6.45
CA GLU A 43 -3.83 10.47 5.20
C GLU A 43 -2.86 10.61 4.02
N LEU A 44 -1.71 11.23 4.26
CA LEU A 44 -0.63 11.31 3.29
C LEU A 44 -0.04 9.92 2.98
N ALA A 45 0.16 9.08 3.99
CA ALA A 45 0.64 7.70 3.79
C ALA A 45 -0.33 6.90 2.91
N ALA A 46 -1.64 7.02 3.18
CA ALA A 46 -2.67 6.38 2.37
C ALA A 46 -2.73 6.94 0.93
N LEU A 47 -2.52 8.24 0.74
CA LEU A 47 -2.47 8.84 -0.60
C LEU A 47 -1.26 8.36 -1.41
N ILE A 48 -0.10 8.22 -0.76
CA ILE A 48 1.11 7.66 -1.38
C ILE A 48 0.83 6.22 -1.85
N LEU A 49 0.24 5.39 -0.98
CA LEU A 49 -0.12 4.01 -1.32
C LEU A 49 -1.10 3.94 -2.50
N ASP A 50 -2.20 4.71 -2.49
CA ASP A 50 -3.19 4.72 -3.58
C ASP A 50 -2.54 5.11 -4.92
N LYS A 51 -1.76 6.19 -4.93
CA LYS A 51 -1.08 6.65 -6.15
C LYS A 51 -0.12 5.59 -6.68
N THR A 52 0.70 4.99 -5.81
CA THR A 52 1.68 3.99 -6.26
C THR A 52 0.99 2.71 -6.75
N CYS A 53 -0.12 2.30 -6.13
CA CYS A 53 -0.93 1.19 -6.65
C CYS A 53 -1.49 1.50 -8.04
N ARG A 54 -2.05 2.69 -8.28
CA ARG A 54 -2.54 3.07 -9.61
C ARG A 54 -1.43 3.03 -10.68
N ARG A 55 -0.23 3.50 -10.33
CA ARG A 55 0.93 3.44 -11.22
C ARG A 55 1.34 2.01 -11.54
N MET A 56 1.29 1.11 -10.55
CA MET A 56 1.53 -0.32 -10.75
C MET A 56 0.47 -0.97 -11.65
N ALA A 57 -0.81 -0.68 -11.43
CA ALA A 57 -1.90 -1.16 -12.29
C ALA A 57 -1.74 -0.69 -13.75
N ALA A 58 -1.26 0.55 -13.95
CA ALA A 58 -0.93 1.10 -15.26
C ALA A 58 0.41 0.59 -15.84
N ARG A 59 1.11 -0.31 -15.15
CA ARG A 59 2.44 -0.84 -15.51
C ARG A 59 3.48 0.24 -15.78
N GLU A 60 3.41 1.35 -15.04
CA GLU A 60 4.38 2.42 -15.17
C GLU A 60 5.78 1.94 -14.74
N PRO A 61 6.84 2.27 -15.49
CA PRO A 61 8.21 1.94 -15.11
C PRO A 61 8.57 2.47 -13.71
N GLY A 62 9.23 1.64 -12.90
CA GLY A 62 9.69 2.00 -11.56
C GLY A 62 8.61 2.02 -10.47
N SER A 63 7.35 1.69 -10.81
CA SER A 63 6.24 1.71 -9.85
C SER A 63 6.36 0.63 -8.77
N GLN A 64 6.89 -0.54 -9.11
CA GLN A 64 7.16 -1.64 -8.17
C GLN A 64 8.27 -1.29 -7.19
N GLU A 65 9.40 -0.77 -7.69
CA GLU A 65 10.53 -0.33 -6.87
C GLU A 65 10.10 0.79 -5.91
N ALA A 66 9.27 1.72 -6.38
CA ALA A 66 8.69 2.76 -5.55
C ALA A 66 7.82 2.17 -4.43
N MET A 67 6.96 1.18 -4.73
CA MET A 67 6.14 0.51 -3.71
C MET A 67 7.00 -0.20 -2.66
N ILE A 68 8.04 -0.94 -3.08
CA ILE A 68 8.98 -1.62 -2.19
C ILE A 68 9.68 -0.60 -1.27
N GLN A 69 10.11 0.55 -1.82
CA GLN A 69 10.74 1.61 -1.04
C GLN A 69 9.78 2.23 0.00
N HIS A 70 8.50 2.39 -0.35
CA HIS A 70 7.48 2.84 0.60
C HIS A 70 7.27 1.84 1.73
N LEU A 71 7.14 0.55 1.42
CA LEU A 71 7.01 -0.51 2.42
C LEU A 71 8.21 -0.53 3.38
N ALA A 72 9.44 -0.43 2.86
CA ALA A 72 10.65 -0.34 3.67
C ALA A 72 10.65 0.90 4.58
N THR A 73 10.20 2.04 4.07
CA THR A 73 10.08 3.29 4.84
C THR A 73 9.05 3.15 5.96
N PHE A 74 7.88 2.56 5.68
CA PHE A 74 6.86 2.28 6.68
C PHE A 74 7.34 1.30 7.75
N GLY A 75 8.16 0.31 7.39
CA GLY A 75 8.84 -0.56 8.34
C GLY A 75 9.78 0.19 9.28
N LYS A 76 10.61 1.10 8.74
CA LYS A 76 11.52 1.94 9.56
C LYS A 76 10.77 2.85 10.53
N LEU A 77 9.57 3.29 10.15
CA LEU A 77 8.68 4.09 10.99
C LEU A 77 7.85 3.25 11.95
N ASN A 78 8.04 1.92 11.98
CA ASN A 78 7.24 0.97 12.76
C ASN A 78 5.74 0.97 12.43
N CYS A 79 5.35 1.48 11.26
CA CYS A 79 3.97 1.40 10.77
C CYS A 79 3.63 -0.02 10.31
N LEU A 80 4.64 -0.79 9.92
CA LEU A 80 4.53 -2.19 9.54
C LEU A 80 5.61 -2.99 10.28
N THR A 81 5.30 -4.23 10.64
CA THR A 81 6.29 -5.15 11.20
C THR A 81 7.26 -5.63 10.12
N PRO A 82 8.48 -6.08 10.48
CA PRO A 82 9.43 -6.64 9.50
C PRO A 82 8.83 -7.78 8.66
N THR A 83 8.03 -8.66 9.28
CA THR A 83 7.36 -9.76 8.59
C THR A 83 6.35 -9.26 7.55
N GLN A 84 5.55 -8.24 7.89
CA GLN A 84 4.60 -7.63 6.94
C GLN A 84 5.32 -6.94 5.78
N VAL A 85 6.42 -6.23 6.06
CA VAL A 85 7.23 -5.60 4.99
C VAL A 85 7.79 -6.65 4.04
N SER A 86 8.28 -7.78 4.55
CA SER A 86 8.78 -8.89 3.72
C SER A 86 7.67 -9.48 2.85
N ASP A 87 6.54 -9.86 3.46
CA ASP A 87 5.41 -10.46 2.75
C ASP A 87 4.86 -9.55 1.65
N PHE A 88 4.61 -8.27 1.98
CA PHE A 88 4.10 -7.31 1.01
C PHE A 88 5.11 -7.03 -0.11
N THR A 89 6.41 -6.99 0.19
CA THR A 89 7.47 -6.85 -0.83
C THR A 89 7.46 -8.03 -1.79
N ASP A 90 7.31 -9.26 -1.30
CA ASP A 90 7.27 -10.45 -2.13
C ASP A 90 5.99 -10.53 -2.98
N ARG A 91 4.86 -10.04 -2.47
CA ARG A 91 3.64 -9.84 -3.26
C ARG A 91 3.82 -8.81 -4.38
N VAL A 92 4.46 -7.68 -4.10
CA VAL A 92 4.78 -6.65 -5.14
C VAL A 92 5.67 -7.23 -6.23
N ARG A 93 6.71 -8.00 -5.88
CA ARG A 93 7.62 -8.62 -6.86
C ARG A 93 6.93 -9.64 -7.75
N ARG A 94 5.92 -10.34 -7.25
CA ARG A 94 5.13 -11.33 -8.01
C ARG A 94 4.06 -10.71 -8.90
N HIS A 95 3.77 -9.42 -8.71
CA HIS A 95 2.74 -8.68 -9.46
C HIS A 95 3.22 -8.22 -10.86
N GLY A 96 4.51 -8.37 -11.19
CA GLY A 96 5.12 -7.95 -12.47
C GLY A 96 4.81 -8.85 -13.65
#